data_AF-A0A316VXF8-F1
#
_entry.id   AF-A0A316VXF8-F1
#
_cell.length_a   1.000
_cell.length_b   1.000
_cell.length_c   1.000
_cell.angle_alpha   90.00
_cell.angle_beta   90.00
_cell.angle_gamma   90.00
#
_symmetry.space_group_name_H-M   'P 1'
#
loop_
_entity.id
_entity.type
_entity.pdbx_description
1 polymer ?
#
loop_
_entity_poly.entity_id
_entity_poly.type
_entity_poly.pdbx_seq_one_letter_code
_entity_poly.pdbx_strand_id
1 'polypeptide(L)'
;MVQTRTIVSITAATAVAGLVGYAVYFDHKRRSDPQFRKALKRDSKRTARAAQKADKESKAALSAKIETAVRDVRKPGVLPSGVEEREQYFMISVGEGEQLFARGPASHFDAAVAFFKALKVYPSPLELVMIYQKAVPAEVFALIMEMIGLDVSDIQLQDSV
;
A
#
# COMPACT_ATOMS: atom_id res chain seq x y z
N MET A 1 -48.57 60.12 -3.32
CA MET A 1 -48.60 58.97 -4.25
C MET A 1 -47.31 58.19 -4.07
N VAL A 2 -47.39 56.91 -3.70
CA VAL A 2 -46.19 56.07 -3.56
C VAL A 2 -45.68 55.72 -4.96
N GLN A 3 -44.39 55.94 -5.23
CA GLN A 3 -43.79 55.68 -6.54
C GLN A 3 -43.69 54.18 -6.80
N THR A 4 -44.02 53.73 -8.01
CA THR A 4 -43.96 52.32 -8.43
C THR A 4 -42.59 51.68 -8.20
N ARG A 5 -41.51 52.47 -8.33
CA ARG A 5 -40.13 52.04 -8.02
C ARG A 5 -39.97 51.60 -6.57
N THR A 6 -40.56 52.33 -5.62
CA THR A 6 -40.51 52.00 -4.19
C THR A 6 -41.28 50.72 -3.89
N ILE A 7 -42.42 50.51 -4.56
CA ILE A 7 -43.21 49.27 -4.42
C ILE A 7 -42.43 48.06 -4.93
N VAL A 8 -41.77 48.19 -6.09
CA VAL A 8 -40.94 47.13 -6.69
C VAL A 8 -39.71 46.81 -5.84
N SER A 9 -39.02 47.83 -5.30
CA SER A 9 -37.84 47.60 -4.46
C SER A 9 -38.19 46.89 -3.14
N ILE A 10 -39.31 47.27 -2.52
CA ILE A 10 -39.77 46.66 -1.27
C ILE A 10 -40.15 45.19 -1.52
N THR A 11 -40.92 44.90 -2.56
CA THR A 11 -41.32 43.52 -2.89
C THR A 11 -40.12 42.64 -3.25
N ALA A 12 -39.16 43.15 -4.03
CA ALA A 12 -37.93 42.42 -4.35
C ALA A 12 -37.09 42.13 -3.08
N ALA A 13 -36.92 43.12 -2.21
CA ALA A 13 -36.18 42.95 -0.95
C ALA A 13 -36.85 41.92 -0.04
N THR A 14 -38.19 41.95 0.09
CA THR A 14 -38.95 40.97 0.88
C THR A 14 -38.84 39.56 0.30
N ALA A 15 -38.89 39.40 -1.01
CA ALA A 15 -38.74 38.10 -1.67
C ALA A 15 -37.34 37.49 -1.42
N VAL A 16 -36.28 38.29 -1.56
CA VAL A 16 -34.91 37.85 -1.28
C VAL A 16 -34.74 37.48 0.19
N ALA A 17 -35.25 38.30 1.12
CA ALA A 17 -35.19 38.01 2.55
C ALA A 17 -35.93 36.70 2.90
N GLY A 18 -37.09 36.46 2.28
CA GLY A 18 -37.84 35.20 2.44
C GLY A 18 -37.07 33.98 1.95
N LEU A 19 -36.40 34.07 0.79
CA LEU A 19 -35.59 32.99 0.24
C LEU A 19 -34.36 32.68 1.11
N VAL A 20 -33.66 33.73 1.57
CA VAL A 20 -32.50 33.56 2.47
C VAL A 20 -32.95 32.96 3.81
N GLY A 21 -34.04 33.47 4.39
CA GLY A 21 -34.62 32.92 5.62
C GLY A 21 -35.01 31.45 5.48
N TYR A 22 -35.63 31.07 4.36
CA TYR A 22 -35.98 29.69 4.07
C TYR A 22 -34.75 28.81 3.87
N ALA A 23 -33.71 29.28 3.17
CA ALA A 23 -32.48 28.55 2.98
C ALA A 23 -31.76 28.25 4.31
N VAL A 24 -31.71 29.25 5.21
CA VAL A 24 -31.16 29.10 6.57
C VAL A 24 -31.99 28.11 7.39
N TYR A 25 -33.32 28.24 7.38
CA TYR A 25 -34.22 27.30 8.07
C TYR A 25 -34.05 25.87 7.54
N PHE A 26 -33.97 25.71 6.23
CA PHE A 26 -33.85 24.40 5.58
C PHE A 26 -32.51 23.73 5.88
N ASP A 27 -31.39 24.46 5.83
CA ASP A 27 -30.07 23.92 6.23
C ASP A 27 -30.05 23.55 7.72
N HIS A 28 -30.61 24.38 8.60
CA HIS A 28 -30.72 24.09 10.03
C HIS A 28 -31.57 22.83 10.28
N LYS A 29 -32.76 22.75 9.66
CA LYS A 29 -33.66 21.59 9.79
C LYS A 29 -32.98 20.30 9.31
N ARG A 30 -32.28 20.35 8.17
CA ARG A 30 -31.54 19.22 7.62
C ARG A 30 -30.40 18.76 8.54
N ARG A 31 -29.66 19.68 9.17
CA ARG A 31 -28.56 19.33 10.09
C ARG A 31 -29.04 18.84 11.45
N SER A 32 -30.24 19.24 11.87
CA SER A 32 -30.87 18.79 13.12
C SER A 32 -31.57 17.43 13.03
N ASP A 33 -31.71 16.85 11.82
CA ASP A 33 -32.38 15.56 11.62
C ASP A 33 -31.53 14.38 12.16
N PRO A 34 -32.03 13.59 13.13
CA PRO A 34 -31.37 12.40 13.63
C PRO A 34 -31.03 11.36 12.54
N GLN A 35 -31.86 11.26 11.49
CA GLN A 35 -31.63 10.31 10.39
C GLN A 35 -30.42 10.73 9.54
N PHE A 36 -30.24 12.03 9.28
CA PHE A 36 -29.08 12.54 8.55
C PHE A 36 -27.76 12.25 9.28
N ARG A 37 -27.74 12.45 10.61
CA ARG A 37 -26.57 12.11 11.45
C ARG A 37 -26.29 10.61 11.47
N LYS A 38 -27.34 9.77 11.51
CA LYS A 38 -27.20 8.31 11.43
C LYS A 38 -26.65 7.87 10.07
N ALA A 39 -27.12 8.48 8.98
CA ALA A 39 -26.64 8.22 7.62
C ALA A 39 -25.15 8.56 7.48
N LEU A 40 -24.72 9.75 7.92
CA LEU A 40 -23.30 10.15 7.90
C LEU A 40 -22.41 9.18 8.70
N LYS A 41 -22.84 8.76 9.90
CA LYS A 41 -22.10 7.76 10.69
C LYS A 41 -22.01 6.42 9.98
N ARG A 42 -23.10 5.97 9.35
CA ARG A 42 -23.13 4.72 8.58
C ARG A 42 -22.19 4.79 7.39
N ASP A 43 -22.20 5.89 6.66
CA ASP A 43 -21.39 6.07 5.46
C ASP A 43 -19.90 6.18 5.81
N SER A 44 -19.55 6.95 6.86
CA SER A 44 -18.19 6.99 7.41
C SER A 44 -17.71 5.61 7.87
N LYS A 45 -18.54 4.84 8.57
CA LYS A 45 -18.20 3.48 8.97
C LYS A 45 -18.05 2.55 7.77
N ARG A 46 -18.86 2.74 6.72
CA ARG A 46 -18.79 1.96 5.49
C ARG A 46 -17.50 2.26 4.72
N THR A 47 -17.11 3.52 4.57
CA THR A 47 -15.86 3.91 3.90
C THR A 47 -14.65 3.43 4.69
N ALA A 48 -14.64 3.58 6.02
CA ALA A 48 -13.57 3.05 6.87
C ALA A 48 -13.45 1.52 6.78
N ARG A 49 -14.58 0.80 6.79
CA ARG A 49 -14.60 -0.66 6.58
C ARG A 49 -14.13 -1.05 5.19
N ALA A 50 -14.50 -0.30 4.15
CA ALA A 50 -14.07 -0.56 2.79
C ALA A 50 -12.55 -0.34 2.63
N ALA A 51 -12.00 0.75 3.19
CA ALA A 51 -10.57 1.01 3.20
C ALA A 51 -9.80 -0.07 3.98
N GLN A 52 -10.31 -0.49 5.14
CA GLN A 52 -9.70 -1.58 5.92
C GLN A 52 -9.74 -2.92 5.16
N LYS A 53 -10.83 -3.21 4.46
CA LYS A 53 -10.92 -4.41 3.62
C LYS A 53 -9.93 -4.37 2.46
N ALA A 54 -9.86 -3.25 1.75
CA ALA A 54 -8.91 -3.06 0.66
C ALA A 54 -7.45 -3.19 1.14
N ASP A 55 -7.09 -2.60 2.28
CA ASP A 55 -5.75 -2.73 2.86
C ASP A 55 -5.42 -4.18 3.25
N LYS A 56 -6.37 -4.90 3.85
CA LYS A 56 -6.22 -6.32 4.17
C LYS A 56 -6.06 -7.18 2.91
N GLU A 57 -6.87 -6.92 1.88
CA GLU A 57 -6.80 -7.63 0.60
C GLU A 57 -5.46 -7.35 -0.10
N SER A 58 -4.99 -6.11 -0.12
CA SER A 58 -3.68 -5.77 -0.70
C SER A 58 -2.52 -6.42 0.04
N LYS A 59 -2.58 -6.45 1.38
CA LYS A 59 -1.57 -7.12 2.21
C LYS A 59 -1.56 -8.63 1.99
N ALA A 60 -2.73 -9.26 1.94
CA ALA A 60 -2.86 -10.68 1.66
C ALA A 60 -2.39 -11.04 0.24
N ALA A 61 -2.67 -10.19 -0.75
CA ALA A 61 -2.18 -10.37 -2.11
C ALA A 61 -0.65 -10.24 -2.18
N LEU A 62 -0.07 -9.27 -1.46
CA LEU A 62 1.37 -9.10 -1.38
C LEU A 62 2.04 -10.30 -0.70
N SER A 63 1.53 -10.74 0.46
CA SER A 63 2.08 -11.89 1.17
C SER A 63 2.05 -13.16 0.32
N ALA A 64 0.94 -13.44 -0.37
CA ALA A 64 0.83 -14.56 -1.30
C ALA A 64 1.85 -14.47 -2.46
N LYS A 65 2.11 -13.24 -2.96
CA LYS A 65 3.12 -13.01 -3.99
C LYS A 65 4.54 -13.27 -3.48
N ILE A 66 4.85 -12.85 -2.25
CA ILE A 66 6.14 -13.10 -1.59
C ILE A 66 6.33 -14.59 -1.35
N GLU A 67 5.33 -15.29 -0.79
CA GLU A 67 5.36 -16.74 -0.58
C GLU A 67 5.64 -17.50 -1.89
N THR A 68 5.01 -17.09 -2.99
CA THR A 68 5.23 -17.68 -4.30
C THR A 68 6.67 -17.47 -4.77
N ALA A 69 7.21 -16.26 -4.63
CA ALA A 69 8.58 -15.93 -5.03
C ALA A 69 9.63 -16.71 -4.21
N VAL A 70 9.45 -16.80 -2.88
CA VAL A 70 10.33 -17.57 -2.00
C VAL A 70 10.32 -19.05 -2.40
N ARG A 71 9.13 -19.62 -2.65
CA ARG A 71 8.99 -21.00 -3.12
C ARG A 71 9.68 -21.23 -4.46
N ASP A 72 9.58 -20.29 -5.39
CA ASP A 72 10.20 -20.41 -6.70
C ASP A 72 11.73 -20.43 -6.62
N VAL A 73 12.32 -19.57 -5.80
CA VAL A 73 13.79 -19.53 -5.59
C VAL A 73 14.31 -20.82 -4.97
N ARG A 74 13.49 -21.52 -4.18
CA ARG A 74 13.85 -22.78 -3.51
C ARG A 74 13.73 -24.02 -4.37
N LYS A 75 13.08 -23.95 -5.53
CA LYS A 75 12.89 -25.13 -6.37
C LYS A 75 14.26 -25.78 -6.66
N PRO A 76 14.38 -27.11 -6.52
CA PRO A 76 15.63 -27.81 -6.83
C PRO A 76 16.12 -27.47 -8.23
N GLY A 77 17.41 -27.15 -8.36
CA GLY A 77 18.04 -26.78 -9.64
C GLY A 77 17.91 -25.30 -10.03
N VAL A 78 17.24 -24.46 -9.23
CA VAL A 78 17.21 -23.00 -9.48
C VAL A 78 18.49 -22.32 -9.04
N LEU A 79 19.07 -22.74 -7.91
CA LEU A 79 20.31 -22.19 -7.39
C LEU A 79 21.49 -23.05 -7.84
N PRO A 80 22.59 -22.44 -8.30
CA PRO A 80 23.79 -23.19 -8.69
C PRO A 80 24.47 -23.85 -7.49
N SER A 81 25.12 -24.98 -7.75
CA SER A 81 25.84 -25.76 -6.72
C SER A 81 27.35 -25.47 -6.69
N GLY A 82 27.98 -25.18 -7.83
CA GLY A 82 29.41 -24.90 -7.91
C GLY A 82 29.76 -23.50 -7.39
N VAL A 83 30.98 -23.37 -6.84
CA VAL A 83 31.45 -22.11 -6.24
C VAL A 83 31.47 -20.98 -7.27
N GLU A 84 32.05 -21.23 -8.44
CA GLU A 84 32.20 -20.22 -9.50
C GLU A 84 30.84 -19.82 -10.10
N GLU A 85 29.94 -20.79 -10.29
CA GLU A 85 28.58 -20.53 -10.76
C GLU A 85 27.76 -19.72 -9.74
N ARG A 86 27.98 -19.95 -8.44
CA ARG A 86 27.36 -19.17 -7.35
C ARG A 86 27.84 -17.73 -7.34
N GLU A 87 29.14 -17.50 -7.54
CA GLU A 87 29.69 -16.15 -7.64
C GLU A 87 29.11 -15.39 -8.85
N GLN A 88 29.06 -16.03 -10.02
CA GLN A 88 28.46 -15.44 -11.21
C GLN A 88 26.97 -15.12 -11.00
N TYR A 89 26.22 -16.07 -10.42
CA TYR A 89 24.80 -15.89 -10.12
C TYR A 89 24.57 -14.77 -9.12
N PHE A 90 25.43 -14.65 -8.10
CA PHE A 90 25.41 -13.54 -7.15
C PHE A 90 25.56 -12.19 -7.86
N MET A 91 26.58 -12.04 -8.71
CA MET A 91 26.84 -10.79 -9.43
C MET A 91 25.68 -10.41 -10.36
N ILE A 92 25.13 -11.38 -11.09
CA ILE A 92 23.96 -11.17 -11.96
C ILE A 92 22.75 -10.72 -11.13
N SER A 93 22.48 -11.41 -10.02
CA SER A 93 21.31 -11.14 -9.18
C SER A 93 21.39 -9.78 -8.48
N VAL A 94 22.56 -9.38 -7.97
CA VAL A 94 22.77 -8.04 -7.39
C VAL A 94 22.61 -6.96 -8.46
N GLY A 95 23.23 -7.15 -9.63
CA GLY A 95 23.12 -6.20 -10.73
C GLY A 95 21.68 -6.04 -11.25
N GLU A 96 20.92 -7.14 -11.33
CA GLU A 96 19.49 -7.10 -11.65
C GLU A 96 18.71 -6.33 -10.58
N GLY A 97 18.95 -6.61 -9.29
CA GLY A 97 18.33 -5.92 -8.17
C GLY A 97 18.57 -4.41 -8.22
N GLU A 98 19.82 -3.99 -8.42
CA GLU A 98 20.22 -2.58 -8.54
C GLU A 98 19.52 -1.86 -9.69
N GLN A 99 19.50 -2.49 -10.87
CA GLN A 99 18.80 -1.92 -12.02
C GLN A 99 17.30 -1.80 -11.80
N LEU A 100 16.69 -2.76 -11.09
CA LEU A 100 15.25 -2.78 -10.85
C LEU A 100 14.84 -1.72 -9.84
N PHE A 101 15.51 -1.59 -8.68
CA PHE A 101 15.09 -0.58 -7.71
C PHE A 101 15.41 0.85 -8.18
N ALA A 102 16.42 1.03 -9.05
CA ALA A 102 16.69 2.31 -9.69
C ALA A 102 15.53 2.80 -10.59
N ARG A 103 14.64 1.90 -11.05
CA ARG A 103 13.42 2.25 -11.82
C ARG A 103 12.29 2.77 -10.95
N GLY A 104 12.41 2.66 -9.62
CA GLY A 104 11.47 3.19 -8.65
C GLY A 104 10.42 2.18 -8.13
N PRO A 105 9.40 2.67 -7.40
CA PRO A 105 8.55 1.86 -6.53
C PRO A 105 7.84 0.66 -7.20
N ALA A 106 7.50 0.79 -8.48
CA ALA A 106 6.83 -0.27 -9.23
C ALA A 106 7.68 -1.54 -9.38
N SER A 107 9.02 -1.42 -9.33
CA SER A 107 9.97 -2.51 -9.51
C SER A 107 10.65 -2.95 -8.19
N HIS A 108 10.26 -2.38 -7.05
CA HIS A 108 10.86 -2.71 -5.75
C HIS A 108 10.66 -4.19 -5.36
N PHE A 109 9.52 -4.77 -5.70
CA PHE A 109 9.26 -6.19 -5.46
C PHE A 109 10.24 -7.08 -6.23
N ASP A 110 10.39 -6.84 -7.54
CA ASP A 110 11.26 -7.65 -8.38
C ASP A 110 12.73 -7.47 -7.98
N ALA A 111 13.11 -6.25 -7.58
CA ALA A 111 14.43 -5.97 -7.02
C ALA A 111 14.71 -6.79 -5.73
N ALA A 112 13.74 -6.82 -4.80
CA ALA A 112 13.86 -7.60 -3.57
C ALA A 112 14.02 -9.09 -3.86
N VAL A 113 13.28 -9.64 -4.84
CA VAL A 113 13.45 -11.03 -5.30
C VAL A 113 14.87 -11.28 -5.81
N ALA A 114 15.44 -10.37 -6.60
CA ALA A 114 16.80 -10.48 -7.11
C ALA A 114 17.85 -10.46 -5.97
N PHE A 115 17.72 -9.54 -5.00
CA PHE A 115 18.60 -9.53 -3.84
C PHE A 115 18.45 -10.76 -2.94
N PHE A 116 17.24 -11.29 -2.79
CA PHE A 116 17.00 -12.53 -2.05
C PHE A 116 17.68 -13.72 -2.73
N LYS A 117 17.61 -13.84 -4.06
CA LYS A 117 18.37 -14.84 -4.84
C LYS A 117 19.87 -14.74 -4.57
N ALA A 118 20.42 -13.52 -4.61
CA ALA A 118 21.83 -13.28 -4.31
C ALA A 118 22.20 -13.70 -2.88
N LEU A 119 21.32 -13.44 -1.91
CA LEU A 119 21.50 -13.83 -0.51
C LEU A 119 21.62 -15.36 -0.35
N LYS A 120 20.82 -16.15 -1.09
CA LYS A 120 20.84 -17.61 -0.98
C LYS A 120 22.14 -18.24 -1.47
N VAL A 121 22.88 -17.58 -2.35
CA VAL A 121 24.15 -18.09 -2.87
C VAL A 121 25.37 -17.54 -2.15
N TYR A 122 25.23 -16.44 -1.39
CA TYR A 122 26.32 -15.78 -0.69
C TYR A 122 26.80 -16.57 0.55
N PRO A 123 28.12 -16.68 0.80
CA PRO A 123 28.66 -17.49 1.90
C PRO A 123 28.39 -16.92 3.30
N SER A 124 28.24 -15.59 3.44
CA SER A 124 28.06 -14.90 4.72
C SER A 124 26.77 -14.05 4.71
N PRO A 125 25.57 -14.67 4.77
CA PRO A 125 24.30 -13.98 4.52
C PRO A 125 24.04 -12.81 5.49
N LEU A 126 24.47 -12.91 6.76
CA LEU A 126 24.29 -11.83 7.73
C LEU A 126 25.04 -10.54 7.34
N GLU A 127 26.26 -10.68 6.84
CA GLU A 127 27.05 -9.54 6.36
C GLU A 127 26.36 -8.86 5.18
N LEU A 128 25.84 -9.65 4.23
CA LEU A 128 25.17 -9.13 3.06
C LEU A 128 23.86 -8.40 3.41
N VAL A 129 23.09 -8.90 4.39
CA VAL A 129 21.91 -8.18 4.92
C VAL A 129 22.31 -6.81 5.47
N MET A 130 23.42 -6.69 6.19
CA MET A 130 23.89 -5.40 6.73
C MET A 130 24.32 -4.43 5.63
N ILE A 131 24.84 -4.93 4.51
CA ILE A 131 25.16 -4.11 3.33
C ILE A 131 23.86 -3.61 2.70
N TYR A 132 22.89 -4.51 2.45
CA TYR A 132 21.60 -4.14 1.88
C TYR A 132 20.86 -3.10 2.72
N GLN A 133 20.87 -3.22 4.05
CA GLN A 133 20.24 -2.25 4.94
C GLN A 133 20.72 -0.81 4.68
N LYS A 134 21.97 -0.63 4.23
CA LYS A 134 22.57 0.68 3.95
C LYS A 134 22.49 1.08 2.48
N ALA A 135 22.47 0.11 1.57
CA ALA A 135 22.64 0.34 0.13
C ALA A 135 21.32 0.42 -0.65
N VAL A 136 20.24 -0.18 -0.15
CA VAL A 136 18.95 -0.24 -0.86
C VAL A 136 17.87 0.62 -0.20
N PRO A 137 16.83 1.03 -0.92
CA PRO A 137 15.68 1.72 -0.33
C PRO A 137 15.01 0.90 0.79
N ALA A 138 14.45 1.58 1.80
CA ALA A 138 13.84 0.94 2.96
C ALA A 138 12.70 -0.02 2.59
N GLU A 139 11.93 0.32 1.55
CA GLU A 139 10.83 -0.50 1.04
C GLU A 139 11.32 -1.80 0.41
N VAL A 140 12.46 -1.76 -0.30
CA VAL A 140 13.09 -2.95 -0.88
C VAL A 140 13.67 -3.82 0.24
N PHE A 141 14.34 -3.19 1.22
CA PHE A 141 14.90 -3.91 2.36
C PHE A 141 13.83 -4.62 3.19
N ALA A 142 12.68 -3.97 3.43
CA ALA A 142 11.56 -4.57 4.13
C ALA A 142 11.06 -5.84 3.45
N LEU A 143 10.95 -5.83 2.12
CA LEU A 143 10.55 -7.00 1.32
C LEU A 143 11.58 -8.13 1.40
N ILE A 144 12.88 -7.81 1.35
CA ILE A 144 13.96 -8.80 1.54
C ILE A 144 13.84 -9.46 2.91
N MET A 145 13.61 -8.67 3.97
CA MET A 145 13.45 -9.20 5.34
C MET A 145 12.20 -10.08 5.48
N GLU A 146 11.11 -9.74 4.82
CA GLU A 146 9.90 -10.56 4.80
C GLU A 146 10.16 -11.91 4.09
N MET A 147 10.87 -11.90 2.95
CA MET A 147 11.29 -13.13 2.27
C MET A 147 12.21 -13.99 3.13
N ILE A 148 13.17 -13.40 3.85
CA ILE A 148 14.04 -14.12 4.79
C ILE A 148 13.23 -14.74 5.93
N GLY A 149 12.27 -13.99 6.49
CA GLY A 149 11.41 -14.49 7.57
C GLY A 149 10.63 -15.74 7.14
N LEU A 150 10.00 -15.70 5.97
CA LEU A 150 9.31 -16.85 5.39
C LEU A 150 10.27 -18.01 5.08
N ASP A 151 11.48 -17.70 4.58
CA ASP A 151 12.49 -18.72 4.30
C ASP A 151 12.88 -19.47 5.59
N VAL A 152 13.12 -18.76 6.69
CA VAL A 152 13.47 -19.40 7.98
C VAL A 152 12.31 -20.22 8.54
N SER A 153 11.08 -19.68 8.55
CA SER A 153 9.92 -20.38 9.12
C SER A 153 9.60 -21.70 8.40
N ASP A 154 9.71 -21.73 7.07
CA ASP A 154 9.45 -22.96 6.31
C ASP A 154 10.53 -24.03 6.52
N ILE A 155 11.79 -23.65 6.74
CA ILE A 155 12.88 -24.61 7.05
C ILE A 155 12.54 -25.34 8.36
N GLN A 156 12.09 -24.60 9.38
CA GLN A 156 11.70 -25.17 10.67
C GLN A 156 10.53 -26.15 10.56
N LEU A 157 9.60 -25.91 9.63
CA LEU A 157 8.47 -26.82 9.37
C LEU A 157 8.90 -28.13 8.71
N GLN A 158 9.88 -28.10 7.81
CA GLN A 158 10.40 -29.31 7.16
C GLN A 158 11.20 -30.20 8.12
N ASP A 159 11.93 -29.62 9.07
CA ASP A 159 12.70 -30.37 10.07
C ASP A 159 11.82 -31.01 11.17
N SER A 160 10.53 -30.62 11.24
CA SER A 160 9.58 -31.08 12.26
C SER A 160 8.70 -32.27 11.81
N VAL A 161 8.88 -32.77 10.58
CA VAL A 161 8.11 -33.87 9.95
C VAL A 161 9.02 -35.06 9.68
#